data_AF-A0A0K2X796-F1
#
_entry.id   AF-A0A0K2X796-F1
#
_cell.length_a   1.000
_cell.length_b   1.000
_cell.length_c   1.000
_cell.angle_alpha   90.00
_cell.angle_beta   90.00
_cell.angle_gamma   90.00
#
_symmetry.space_group_name_H-M   'P 1'
#
loop_
_entity.id
_entity.type
_entity.pdbx_description
1 polymer ?
#
loop_
_entity_poly.entity_id
_entity_poly.type
_entity_poly.pdbx_seq_one_letter_code
_entity_poly.pdbx_strand_id
1 'polypeptide(L)'
;MKIILSCDKNSRGQSLITDLKQICGDWTITKNTTQYQRTHDRYILVEDTIEIILTSGIDYLYDESKDFSYLVREKPKDLRL
;
A
#
# COMPACT_ATOMS: atom_id res chain seq x y z
N MET A 1 1.50 -14.89 2.19
CA MET A 1 1.33 -13.44 2.43
C MET A 1 0.80 -12.81 1.14
N LYS A 2 -0.38 -12.21 1.17
CA LYS A 2 -1.00 -11.59 -0.02
C LYS A 2 -0.74 -10.08 0.03
N ILE A 3 0.17 -9.59 -0.81
CA ILE A 3 0.44 -8.15 -0.94
C ILE A 3 -0.45 -7.62 -2.06
N ILE A 4 -1.31 -6.65 -1.75
CA ILE A 4 -2.17 -5.98 -2.73
C ILE A 4 -1.60 -4.58 -2.97
N LEU A 5 -1.19 -4.31 -4.21
CA LEU A 5 -0.63 -3.01 -4.60
C LEU A 5 -1.65 -2.23 -5.43
N SER A 6 -2.00 -1.04 -4.95
CA SER A 6 -2.90 -0.10 -5.61
C SER A 6 -2.09 0.99 -6.32
N CYS A 7 -2.30 1.18 -7.62
CA CYS A 7 -1.66 2.22 -8.42
C CYS A 7 -2.72 3.07 -9.13
N ASP A 8 -2.53 4.39 -9.14
CA ASP A 8 -3.41 5.33 -9.84
C ASP A 8 -3.14 5.34 -11.35
N LYS A 9 -4.14 5.76 -12.14
CA LYS A 9 -4.33 5.55 -13.59
C LYS A 9 -3.30 6.17 -14.54
N ASN A 10 -2.12 6.58 -14.08
CA ASN A 10 -1.12 7.08 -15.02
C ASN A 10 -0.49 5.91 -15.81
N SER A 11 -0.20 6.17 -17.08
CA SER A 11 0.15 5.27 -18.19
C SER A 11 1.34 4.29 -17.99
N ARG A 12 1.87 4.15 -16.77
CA ARG A 12 2.98 3.25 -16.41
C ARG A 12 2.54 1.88 -15.85
N GLY A 13 1.23 1.60 -15.81
CA GLY A 13 0.67 0.43 -15.12
C GLY A 13 1.26 -0.92 -15.55
N GLN A 14 1.53 -1.15 -16.85
CA GLN A 14 1.99 -2.46 -17.32
C GLN A 14 3.47 -2.71 -17.07
N SER A 15 4.34 -1.72 -17.26
CA SER A 15 5.78 -1.85 -16.97
C SER A 15 6.00 -2.10 -15.49
N LEU A 16 5.31 -1.34 -14.63
CA LEU A 16 5.41 -1.49 -13.19
C LEU A 16 4.98 -2.88 -12.70
N ILE A 17 3.89 -3.42 -13.26
CA ILE A 17 3.43 -4.79 -12.93
C ILE A 17 4.50 -5.82 -13.30
N THR A 18 5.12 -5.67 -14.47
CA THR A 18 6.21 -6.56 -14.91
C THR A 18 7.40 -6.47 -13.94
N ASP A 19 7.82 -5.27 -13.58
CA ASP A 19 8.95 -5.05 -12.66
C ASP A 19 8.66 -5.66 -11.28
N LEU A 20 7.46 -5.47 -10.74
CA LEU A 20 7.03 -6.07 -9.47
C LEU A 20 6.99 -7.60 -9.52
N LYS A 21 6.58 -8.18 -10.65
CA LYS A 21 6.55 -9.63 -10.85
C LYS A 21 7.96 -10.23 -10.98
N GLN A 22 8.94 -9.47 -11.45
CA GLN A 22 10.34 -9.89 -11.45
C GLN A 22 10.91 -9.98 -10.03
N ILE A 23 10.48 -9.10 -9.12
CA ILE A 23 10.84 -9.17 -7.70
C ILE A 23 10.22 -10.41 -7.05
N CYS A 24 8.93 -10.65 -7.27
CA CYS A 24 8.24 -11.84 -6.78
C CYS A 24 7.06 -12.24 -7.66
N GLY A 25 7.15 -13.42 -8.29
CA GLY A 25 6.12 -13.95 -9.17
C GLY A 25 4.79 -14.26 -8.46
N ASP A 26 4.82 -14.56 -7.17
CA ASP A 26 3.66 -15.03 -6.40
C ASP A 26 2.73 -13.88 -5.95
N TRP A 27 3.15 -12.62 -6.10
CA TRP A 27 2.34 -11.48 -5.67
C TRP A 27 1.06 -11.34 -6.49
N THR A 28 -0.07 -11.11 -5.82
CA THR A 28 -1.35 -10.84 -6.50
C THR A 28 -1.51 -9.33 -6.68
N ILE A 29 -1.24 -8.84 -7.89
CA ILE A 29 -1.35 -7.41 -8.22
C ILE A 29 -2.72 -7.15 -8.83
N THR A 30 -3.51 -6.29 -8.18
CA THR A 30 -4.85 -5.92 -8.64
C THR A 30 -4.95 -4.40 -8.77
N LYS A 31 -5.48 -3.93 -9.89
CA LYS A 31 -5.76 -2.51 -10.07
C LYS A 31 -6.81 -2.06 -9.06
N ASN A 32 -6.53 -0.99 -8.33
CA ASN A 32 -7.53 -0.39 -7.47
C ASN A 32 -8.56 0.36 -8.30
N THR A 33 -9.82 -0.02 -8.16
CA THR A 33 -10.91 0.49 -8.99
C THR A 33 -11.78 1.51 -8.25
N THR A 34 -11.81 1.54 -6.92
CA THR A 34 -12.90 2.23 -6.21
C THR A 34 -12.56 2.87 -4.87
N GLN A 35 -11.75 2.27 -3.99
CA GLN A 35 -11.74 2.68 -2.56
C GLN A 35 -10.60 3.63 -2.16
N TYR A 36 -9.46 3.64 -2.88
CA TYR A 36 -8.26 4.37 -2.43
C TYR A 36 -7.68 5.32 -3.50
N GLN A 37 -8.54 5.95 -4.31
CA GLN A 37 -8.14 6.88 -5.38
C GLN A 37 -7.43 8.17 -4.90
N ARG A 38 -7.33 8.38 -3.58
CA ARG A 38 -6.66 9.55 -2.96
C ARG A 38 -5.73 9.18 -1.81
N THR A 39 -5.31 7.92 -1.72
CA THR A 39 -4.34 7.54 -0.68
C THR A 39 -2.94 7.92 -1.13
N HIS A 40 -2.23 8.61 -0.24
CA HIS A 40 -0.79 8.71 -0.32
C HIS A 40 -0.15 7.33 -0.05
N ASP A 41 1.12 7.18 -0.38
CA ASP A 41 2.04 6.06 -0.14
C ASP A 41 2.30 5.75 1.35
N ARG A 42 1.37 6.13 2.23
CA ARG A 42 1.51 6.18 3.70
C ARG A 42 0.71 5.10 4.43
N TYR A 43 0.06 4.19 3.72
CA TYR A 43 -0.84 3.20 4.32
C TYR A 43 -0.39 1.78 4.00
N ILE A 44 -0.25 0.95 5.04
CA ILE A 44 -0.11 -0.50 4.93
C ILE A 44 -1.34 -1.13 5.57
N LEU A 45 -2.06 -1.93 4.79
CA LEU A 45 -3.21 -2.71 5.24
C LEU A 45 -2.80 -4.16 5.43
N VAL A 46 -2.97 -4.70 6.64
CA VAL A 46 -2.68 -6.10 6.95
C VAL A 46 -4.00 -6.82 7.20
N GLU A 47 -4.27 -7.84 6.39
CA GLU A 47 -5.45 -8.72 6.47
C GLU A 47 -6.80 -7.96 6.54
N ASP A 48 -6.86 -6.74 6.01
CA ASP A 48 -8.02 -5.85 6.06
C ASP A 48 -8.54 -5.54 7.48
N THR A 49 -7.73 -5.80 8.51
CA THR A 49 -8.11 -5.64 9.93
C THR A 49 -7.18 -4.68 10.67
N ILE A 50 -5.97 -4.48 10.16
CA ILE A 50 -4.97 -3.59 10.77
C ILE A 50 -4.54 -2.54 9.74
N GLU A 51 -4.52 -1.29 10.18
CA GLU A 51 -3.95 -0.17 9.43
C GLU A 51 -2.68 0.31 10.11
N ILE A 52 -1.60 0.40 9.33
CA ILE A 52 -0.36 1.08 9.73
C ILE A 52 -0.26 2.36 8.90
N ILE A 53 -0.25 3.50 9.58
CA ILE A 53 -0.18 4.83 8.97
C ILE A 53 1.22 5.38 9.19
N LEU A 54 1.96 5.57 8.11
CA LEU A 54 3.32 6.11 8.10
C LEU A 54 3.23 7.64 8.05
N THR A 55 3.90 8.36 8.95
CA THR A 55 3.79 9.83 8.99
C THR A 55 4.47 10.50 7.80
N SER A 56 5.57 9.91 7.32
CA SER A 56 6.46 10.49 6.29
C SER A 56 6.45 9.78 4.92
N GLY A 57 5.79 8.64 4.77
CA GLY A 57 5.78 7.85 3.51
C GLY A 57 6.60 6.57 3.62
N ILE A 58 6.42 5.64 2.67
CA ILE A 58 7.13 4.34 2.70
C ILE A 58 8.61 4.48 2.33
N ASP A 59 8.97 5.51 1.57
CA ASP A 59 10.35 5.81 1.19
C ASP A 59 11.25 6.09 2.40
N TYR A 60 10.68 6.60 3.49
CA TYR A 60 11.40 6.90 4.72
C TYR A 60 11.55 5.68 5.65
N LEU A 61 10.92 4.54 5.33
CA LEU A 61 10.97 3.35 6.19
C LEU A 61 12.39 2.81 6.37
N TYR A 62 13.27 3.04 5.40
CA TYR A 62 14.66 2.58 5.40
C TYR A 62 15.69 3.71 5.53
N ASP A 63 15.24 4.95 5.80
CA ASP A 63 16.15 6.09 5.97
C ASP A 63 16.65 6.15 7.43
N GLU A 64 17.84 5.62 7.67
CA GLU A 64 18.48 5.63 9.00
C GLU A 64 18.95 7.03 9.46
N SER A 65 18.86 8.05 8.60
CA SER A 65 19.28 9.42 8.93
C SER A 65 18.19 10.26 9.58
N LYS A 66 16.95 9.77 9.66
CA LYS A 66 15.78 10.53 10.12
C LYS A 66 14.93 9.74 11.10
N ASP A 67 14.29 10.47 12.01
CA ASP A 67 13.27 9.89 12.87
C ASP A 67 12.05 9.47 12.03
N PHE A 68 11.63 8.22 12.23
CA PHE A 68 10.45 7.66 11.61
C PHE A 68 9.37 7.39 12.65
N SER A 69 8.11 7.67 12.33
CA SER A 69 6.99 7.42 13.22
C SER A 69 5.82 6.82 12.45
N TYR A 70 5.09 5.94 13.12
CA TYR A 70 3.91 5.30 12.56
C TYR A 70 2.82 5.12 13.62
N LEU A 71 1.57 5.06 13.17
CA LEU A 71 0.42 4.72 14.00
C LEU A 71 -0.10 3.35 13.58
N VAL A 72 -0.30 2.46 14.55
CA VAL A 72 -0.98 1.17 14.34
C VAL A 72 -2.37 1.25 14.95
N ARG A 73 -3.40 0.87 14.19
CA ARG A 73 -4.77 0.78 14.67
C ARG A 73 -5.52 -0.38 14.05
N GLU A 74 -6.56 -0.84 14.73
CA GLU A 74 -7.57 -1.70 14.11
C GLU A 74 -8.30 -0.90 13.03
N LYS A 75 -8.49 -1.51 11.85
CA LYS A 75 -9.32 -0.96 10.79
C LYS A 75 -10.78 -1.08 11.24
N PRO A 76 -11.52 0.03 11.37
CA PRO A 76 -12.94 -0.06 11.64
C PRO A 76 -13.60 -0.90 10.54
N LYS A 77 -14.35 -1.94 10.94
CA LYS A 77 -15.21 -2.64 9.99
C LYS A 77 -16.16 -1.61 9.41
N ASP A 78 -16.22 -1.50 8.08
CA ASP A 78 -17.13 -0.59 7.43
C ASP A 78 -18.56 -1.03 7.81
N LEU A 79 -19.19 -0.28 8.72
CA LEU A 79 -20.56 -0.53 9.21
C LEU A 79 -21.61 -0.01 8.23
N ARG A 80 -21.21 0.33 7.00
CA ARG A 80 -22.07 0.90 5.97
C ARG A 80 -22.36 -0.15 4.89
N LEU A 81 -23.49 -0.83 5.12
CA LEU A 81 -24.37 -1.35 4.07
C LEU A 81 -24.84 -0.20 3.16
#